data_AF-A0A6V8NW18-F1
#
_entry.id   AF-A0A6V8NW18-F1
#
_cell.length_a   1.000
_cell.length_b   1.000
_cell.length_c   1.000
_cell.angle_alpha   90.00
_cell.angle_beta   90.00
_cell.angle_gamma   90.00
#
_symmetry.space_group_name_H-M   'P 1'
#
loop_
_entity.id
_entity.type
_entity.pdbx_description
1 polymer ?
#
loop_
_entity_poly.entity_id
_entity_poly.type
_entity_poly.pdbx_seq_one_letter_code
_entity_poly.pdbx_strand_id
1 'polypeptide(L)' 'MIVVSNLFFGEGNLANLRSALRAVEEGKEVILLSTDPIFSRDFSSGKATELYSHLMAKGALEVRNLDELVQKIGEQN' A
#
# COMPACT_ATOMS: atom_id res chain seq x y z
N MET A 1 -1.70 -11.14 -6.24
CA MET A 1 -1.63 -9.67 -6.17
C MET A 1 -2.51 -9.16 -5.03
N ILE A 2 -2.05 -8.13 -4.32
CA ILE A 2 -2.80 -7.39 -3.29
C ILE A 2 -2.78 -5.91 -3.67
N VAL A 3 -3.92 -5.22 -3.50
CA VAL A 3 -4.01 -3.77 -3.67
C VAL A 3 -4.36 -3.13 -2.32
N VAL A 4 -3.54 -2.18 -1.88
CA VAL A 4 -3.84 -1.30 -0.76
C VAL A 4 -4.45 -0.03 -1.31
N SER A 5 -5.74 0.21 -1.03
CA SER A 5 -6.46 1.38 -1.54
C SER A 5 -6.07 2.69 -0.84
N ASN A 6 -6.52 3.81 -1.41
CA ASN A 6 -6.30 5.15 -0.86
C ASN A 6 -7.15 5.43 0.39
N LEU A 7 -6.93 4.67 1.47
CA LEU A 7 -7.68 4.74 2.73
C LEU A 7 -6.93 5.54 3.81
N PHE A 8 -7.66 6.04 4.79
CA PHE A 8 -7.09 6.50 6.05
C PHE A 8 -6.69 5.33 6.95
N PHE A 9 -5.55 5.43 7.62
CA PHE A 9 -5.05 4.44 8.56
C PHE A 9 -5.04 4.97 9.98
N GLY A 10 -5.63 4.22 10.90
CA GLY A 10 -5.56 4.47 12.34
C GLY A 10 -5.24 3.16 13.07
N GLU A 11 -5.18 3.19 14.40
CA GLU A 11 -4.82 2.01 15.20
C GLU A 11 -5.65 0.76 14.86
N GLY A 12 -6.95 0.94 14.58
CA GLY A 12 -7.88 -0.15 14.30
C GLY A 12 -7.67 -0.88 12.96
N ASN A 13 -6.90 -0.34 12.02
CA ASN A 13 -6.71 -0.95 10.70
C ASN A 13 -5.24 -1.13 10.25
N LEU A 14 -4.27 -0.87 11.13
CA LEU A 14 -2.85 -1.13 10.86
C LEU A 14 -2.55 -2.60 10.54
N ALA A 15 -3.40 -3.53 10.99
CA ALA A 15 -3.26 -4.94 10.68
C ALA A 15 -3.26 -5.20 9.17
N ASN A 16 -4.01 -4.42 8.39
CA ASN A 16 -4.07 -4.57 6.93
C ASN A 16 -2.72 -4.20 6.28
N LEU A 17 -2.05 -3.15 6.75
CA LEU A 17 -0.71 -2.79 6.28
C LEU A 17 0.33 -3.83 6.66
N ARG A 18 0.24 -4.40 7.88
CA ARG A 18 1.10 -5.51 8.29
C ARG A 18 0.91 -6.76 7.43
N SER A 19 -0.34 -7.08 7.08
CA SER A 19 -0.63 -8.20 6.17
C SER A 19 -0.10 -7.95 4.76
N ALA A 20 -0.21 -6.72 4.24
CA ALA A 20 0.40 -6.34 2.97
C ALA A 20 1.94 -6.44 3.02
N LEU A 21 2.56 -5.98 4.12
CA LEU A 21 4.01 -6.08 4.31
C LEU A 21 4.47 -7.54 4.30
N ARG A 22 3.75 -8.40 5.01
CA ARG A 22 4.04 -9.84 5.00
C ARG A 22 3.91 -10.43 3.59
N ALA A 23 2.90 -10.01 2.84
CA ALA A 23 2.69 -10.50 1.49
C ALA A 23 3.83 -10.12 0.54
N VAL A 24 4.31 -8.87 0.59
CA VAL A 24 5.45 -8.45 -0.25
C VAL A 24 6.74 -9.19 0.16
N GLU A 25 6.95 -9.45 1.45
CA GLU A 25 8.08 -10.26 1.94
C GLU A 25 8.01 -11.72 1.46
N GLU A 26 6.81 -12.26 1.25
CA GLU A 26 6.58 -13.59 0.66
C GLU A 26 6.67 -13.60 -0.88
N GLY A 27 7.08 -12.48 -1.49
CA GLY A 27 7.22 -12.36 -2.94
C GLY A 27 5.89 -12.16 -3.69
N LYS A 28 4.79 -11.85 -2.98
CA LYS A 28 3.54 -11.48 -3.63
C LYS A 28 3.64 -10.05 -4.13
N GLU A 29 3.12 -9.80 -5.31
CA GLU A 29 2.94 -8.44 -5.81
C GLU A 29 1.94 -7.68 -4.94
N VAL A 30 2.40 -6.52 -4.44
CA VAL A 30 1.62 -5.57 -3.66
C VAL A 30 1.65 -4.22 -4.38
N ILE A 31 0.48 -3.70 -4.70
CA ILE A 31 0.30 -2.38 -5.30
C ILE A 31 -0.34 -1.46 -4.26
N LEU A 32 0.21 -0.26 -4.11
CA LEU A 32 -0.29 0.76 -3.20
C LEU A 32 -0.86 1.92 -4.01
N LEU A 33 -2.16 2.18 -3.84
CA LEU A 33 -2.83 3.33 -4.45
C LEU A 33 -2.66 4.56 -3.55
N SER A 34 -1.74 5.45 -3.93
CA SER A 34 -1.40 6.72 -3.29
C SER A 34 -1.98 7.91 -4.05
N THR A 35 -3.30 8.04 -4.10
CA THR A 35 -3.89 9.30 -4.58
C THR A 35 -3.52 10.46 -3.64
N ASP A 36 -3.56 10.21 -2.32
CA ASP A 36 -3.03 11.11 -1.31
C ASP A 36 -1.78 10.53 -0.64
N PRO A 37 -0.79 11.37 -0.26
CA PRO A 37 0.39 10.93 0.46
C PRO A 37 0.05 10.21 1.78
N ILE A 38 0.76 9.12 2.10
CA ILE A 38 0.47 8.31 3.29
C ILE A 38 0.48 9.13 4.60
N PHE A 39 1.38 10.11 4.74
CA PHE A 39 1.46 10.93 5.96
C PHE A 39 0.19 11.75 6.21
N SER A 40 -0.54 12.14 5.15
CA SER A 40 -1.81 12.88 5.25
C SER A 40 -2.99 11.96 5.62
N ARG A 41 -2.78 10.66 5.49
CA ARG A 41 -3.77 9.60 5.77
C ARG A 41 -3.43 8.79 7.02
N ASP A 42 -2.38 9.19 7.75
CA ASP A 42 -1.90 8.50 8.95
C ASP A 42 -2.46 9.14 10.23
N PHE A 43 -3.41 8.44 10.84
CA PHE A 43 -4.07 8.73 12.11
C PHE A 43 -3.58 7.76 13.21
N SER A 44 -2.40 7.18 13.01
CA SER A 44 -1.75 6.19 13.90
C SER A 44 -0.43 6.69 14.46
N SER A 45 -0.27 8.01 14.55
CA SER A 45 0.94 8.67 15.07
C SER A 45 2.22 8.24 14.34
N GLY A 46 2.15 8.04 13.02
CA GLY A 46 3.32 7.72 12.18
C GLY A 46 3.52 6.24 11.87
N LYS A 47 2.80 5.33 12.55
CA LYS A 47 2.97 3.87 12.35
C LYS A 47 2.57 3.42 10.94
N ALA A 48 1.52 4.01 10.37
CA ALA A 48 1.11 3.69 9.01
C ALA A 48 2.17 4.16 8.01
N THR A 49 2.72 5.36 8.21
CA THR A 49 3.80 5.93 7.39
C THR A 49 5.06 5.06 7.45
N GLU A 50 5.42 4.55 8.62
CA GLU A 50 6.54 3.61 8.81
C GLU A 50 6.30 2.29 8.04
N LEU A 51 5.14 1.65 8.24
CA LEU A 51 4.79 0.42 7.54
C LEU A 51 4.77 0.59 6.02
N TYR A 52 4.27 1.74 5.55
CA TYR A 52 4.24 2.08 4.13
C TYR A 52 5.64 2.26 3.55
N SER A 53 6.54 2.90 4.30
CA SER A 53 7.94 3.04 3.92
C SER A 53 8.62 1.67 3.82
N HIS A 54 8.31 0.75 4.74
CA HIS A 54 8.78 -0.64 4.66
C HIS A 54 8.23 -1.39 3.46
N LEU A 55 6.94 -1.24 3.14
CA LEU A 55 6.34 -1.82 1.93
C LEU A 55 7.08 -1.39 0.67
N MET A 56 7.33 -0.08 0.52
CA MET A 56 8.10 0.46 -0.62
C MET A 56 9.52 -0.10 -0.65
N ALA A 57 10.21 -0.13 0.48
CA ALA A 57 11.57 -0.68 0.59
C ALA A 57 11.64 -2.19 0.25
N LYS A 58 10.52 -2.92 0.39
CA LYS A 58 10.40 -4.35 0.06
C LYS A 58 9.92 -4.61 -1.37
N GLY A 59 9.70 -3.56 -2.18
CA GLY A 59 9.36 -3.69 -3.59
C GLY A 59 7.86 -3.63 -3.89
N ALA A 60 7.04 -3.10 -2.98
CA ALA A 60 5.67 -2.74 -3.34
C ALA A 60 5.69 -1.63 -4.42
N LEU A 61 4.73 -1.69 -5.34
CA LEU A 61 4.59 -0.72 -6.42
C LEU A 61 3.61 0.38 -6.00
N GLU A 62 4.00 1.64 -6.11
CA GLU A 62 3.11 2.77 -5.85
C GLU A 62 2.51 3.29 -7.17
N VAL A 63 1.19 3.48 -7.19
CA VAL A 63 0.44 4.13 -8.28
C VAL A 63 -0.35 5.31 -7.73
N ARG A 64 -0.57 6.35 -8.55
CA ARG A 64 -1.15 7.63 -8.10
C ARG A 64 -2.64 7.76 -8.39
N ASN A 65 -3.19 6.95 -9.28
CA ASN A 65 -4.59 7.03 -9.68
C ASN A 65 -5.12 5.66 -10.14
N LEU A 66 -6.42 5.59 -10.38
CA LEU A 66 -7.10 4.37 -10.80
C LEU A 66 -6.69 3.92 -12.20
N ASP A 67 -6.38 4.84 -13.11
CA ASP A 67 -5.98 4.49 -14.48
C ASP A 67 -4.65 3.74 -14.48
N GLU A 68 -3.65 4.22 -13.73
CA GLU A 68 -2.37 3.53 -13.50
C GLU A 68 -2.57 2.16 -12.84
N LEU A 69 -3.47 2.08 -11.86
CA LEU A 69 -3.79 0.82 -11.19
C LEU A 69 -4.41 -0.19 -12.16
N VAL A 70 -5.41 0.23 -12.94
CA VAL A 70 -6.09 -0.62 -13.93
C VAL A 70 -5.11 -1.06 -15.02
N GLN A 71 -4.24 -0.17 -15.47
CA GLN A 71 -3.19 -0.52 -16.43
C GLN A 71 -2.27 -1.60 -15.85
N LYS A 72 -1.81 -1.45 -14.60
CA LYS A 72 -0.92 -2.44 -13.94
C LYS A 72 -1.59 -3.79 -13.75
N ILE A 73 -2.87 -3.80 -13.38
CA ILE A 73 -3.66 -5.04 -13.25
C ILE A 73 -3.90 -5.68 -14.63
N GLY A 74 -4.16 -4.86 -15.66
CA GLY A 74 -4.46 -5.31 -17.02
C GLY A 74 -3.25 -5.86 -17.78
N GLU A 75 -2.04 -5.37 -17.50
CA GLU A 75 -0.75 -5.83 -18.06
C GLU A 75 -0.42 -7.30 -17.72
N GLN A 76 -1.17 -7.93 -16.81
CA GLN A 76 -0.97 -9.34 -16.41
C GLN A 76 -1.83 -10.36 -17.20
N ASN A 77 -2.45 -9.96 -18.31
CA ASN A 77 -3.18 -10.86 -19.22
C ASN A 77 -2.44 -11.10 -20.53
#